data_AF-A0AAV7YYA2-F1
#
_entry.id   AF-A0AAV7YYA2-F1
#
_cell.length_a   1.000
_cell.length_b   1.000
_cell.length_c   1.000
_cell.angle_alpha   90.00
_cell.angle_beta   90.00
_cell.angle_gamma   90.00
#
_symmetry.space_group_name_H-M   'P 1'
#
loop_
_entity.id
_entity.type
_entity.pdbx_description
1 polymer ?
#
loop_
_entity_poly.entity_id
_entity_poly.type
_entity_poly.pdbx_seq_one_letter_code
_entity_poly.pdbx_strand_id
1 'polypeptide(L)'
;MISILFTSLIWLAIPPLYETNIWIIIVSFICQEITRYLFFRLLLLLERTINYHSRLGQRQSEIHYIKGTLASGLGFGVGYVLVMNTGLLTKAAGPGDLEASGCSMSLFVLNSFNAQIFGLLNVAWTMIMFIVLKQHKYKYGQTREKQILKLKVIISLVSHFAASCITMIDNCTVTLILLYLLLICICTLAVYITFGHIKGKKDEFSTIIQDRIPLRINDLNSGKKSKEKNKKNEKEKVKEKTDSSSSTTVSESESN
;
A
#
# COMPACT_ATOMS: atom_id res chain seq x y z
N MET A 1 -18.18 0.53 -8.99
CA MET A 1 -19.44 0.06 -9.62
C MET A 1 -20.41 -0.52 -8.60
N ILE A 2 -20.02 -1.53 -7.81
CA ILE A 2 -20.89 -2.09 -6.74
C ILE A 2 -21.41 -1.00 -5.78
N SER A 3 -20.55 -0.07 -5.38
CA SER A 3 -20.92 1.08 -4.54
C SER A 3 -22.09 1.89 -5.12
N ILE A 4 -22.04 2.19 -6.42
CA ILE A 4 -23.03 3.01 -7.12
C ILE A 4 -24.35 2.27 -7.26
N LEU A 5 -24.31 0.94 -7.46
CA LEU A 5 -25.50 0.11 -7.46
C LEU A 5 -26.20 0.14 -6.09
N PHE A 6 -25.45 0.00 -5.00
CA PHE A 6 -26.02 0.14 -3.66
C PHE A 6 -26.57 1.54 -3.40
N THR A 7 -25.85 2.59 -3.80
CA THR A 7 -26.35 3.98 -3.70
C THR A 7 -27.66 4.14 -4.46
N SER A 8 -27.78 3.59 -5.67
CA SER A 8 -29.01 3.64 -6.47
C SER A 8 -30.17 2.90 -5.78
N LEU A 9 -29.93 1.71 -5.22
CA LEU A 9 -30.93 0.99 -4.44
C LEU A 9 -31.39 1.75 -3.20
N ILE A 10 -30.46 2.38 -2.46
CA ILE A 10 -30.78 3.21 -1.28
C ILE A 10 -31.59 4.44 -1.69
N TRP A 11 -31.21 5.09 -2.79
CA TRP A 11 -31.91 6.25 -3.31
C TRP A 11 -33.36 5.91 -3.70
N LEU A 12 -33.60 4.75 -4.32
CA LEU A 12 -34.95 4.28 -4.64
C LEU A 12 -35.77 3.89 -3.40
N ALA A 13 -35.12 3.37 -2.36
CA ALA A 13 -35.80 2.87 -1.17
C ALA A 13 -36.28 3.96 -0.19
N ILE A 14 -35.69 5.16 -0.24
CA ILE A 14 -35.98 6.24 0.72
C ILE A 14 -36.57 7.45 -0.03
N PRO A 15 -37.90 7.64 -0.03
CA PRO A 15 -38.56 8.73 -0.76
C PRO A 15 -38.02 10.14 -0.46
N PRO A 16 -37.76 10.59 0.79
CA PRO A 16 -37.30 11.97 1.01
C PRO A 16 -35.89 12.28 0.43
N LEU A 17 -35.18 11.30 -0.14
CA LEU A 17 -33.86 11.51 -0.75
C LEU A 17 -33.88 12.13 -2.15
N TYR A 18 -35.01 12.12 -2.88
CA TYR A 18 -35.07 12.72 -4.22
C TYR A 18 -35.20 14.25 -4.21
N GLU A 19 -35.65 14.84 -3.09
CA GLU A 19 -35.94 16.28 -3.05
C GLU A 19 -34.69 17.16 -2.89
N THR A 20 -33.58 16.60 -2.41
CA THR A 20 -32.35 17.38 -2.19
C THR A 20 -31.10 16.65 -2.67
N ASN A 21 -30.35 17.32 -3.56
CA ASN A 21 -29.09 16.81 -4.14
C ASN A 21 -28.01 16.51 -3.08
N ILE A 22 -28.09 17.12 -1.90
CA ILE A 22 -27.06 16.94 -0.87
C ILE A 22 -27.11 15.54 -0.24
N TRP A 23 -28.30 14.96 -0.05
CA TRP A 23 -28.40 13.63 0.56
C TRP A 23 -27.83 12.53 -0.35
N ILE A 24 -28.10 12.60 -1.66
CA ILE A 24 -27.53 11.64 -2.60
C ILE A 24 -26.00 11.73 -2.63
N ILE A 25 -25.42 12.93 -2.51
CA ILE A 25 -23.97 13.12 -2.41
C ILE A 25 -23.42 12.44 -1.16
N ILE A 26 -24.03 12.66 0.01
CA ILE A 26 -23.58 12.08 1.28
C ILE A 26 -23.64 10.54 1.23
N VAL A 27 -24.77 9.98 0.78
CA VAL A 27 -24.94 8.52 0.68
C VAL A 27 -23.97 7.92 -0.33
N SER A 28 -23.80 8.56 -1.49
CA SER A 28 -22.84 8.12 -2.52
C SER A 28 -21.42 8.08 -1.98
N PHE A 29 -21.00 9.15 -1.31
CA PHE A 29 -19.68 9.26 -0.69
C PHE A 29 -19.45 8.12 0.33
N ILE A 30 -20.38 7.93 1.26
CA ILE A 30 -20.27 6.88 2.30
C ILE A 30 -20.18 5.49 1.66
N CYS A 31 -21.06 5.16 0.71
CA CYS A 31 -21.04 3.87 0.03
C CYS A 31 -19.73 3.62 -0.74
N GLN A 32 -19.20 4.66 -1.41
CA GLN A 32 -17.94 4.57 -2.14
C GLN A 32 -16.75 4.32 -1.19
N GLU A 33 -16.68 5.02 -0.06
CA GLU A 33 -15.61 4.83 0.94
C GLU A 33 -15.68 3.47 1.63
N ILE A 34 -16.87 3.01 2.01
CA ILE A 34 -17.07 1.69 2.60
C ILE A 34 -16.61 0.62 1.62
N THR A 35 -17.01 0.71 0.35
CA THR A 35 -16.61 -0.25 -0.68
C THR A 35 -15.10 -0.25 -0.88
N ARG A 36 -14.46 0.92 -0.87
CA ARG A 36 -12.99 1.05 -0.96
C ARG A 36 -12.30 0.36 0.21
N TYR A 37 -12.80 0.54 1.43
CA TYR A 37 -12.29 -0.14 2.61
C TYR A 37 -12.50 -1.67 2.55
N LEU A 38 -13.67 -2.13 2.11
CA LEU A 38 -13.94 -3.57 1.94
C LEU A 38 -13.00 -4.19 0.90
N PHE A 39 -12.77 -3.49 -0.22
CA PHE A 39 -11.83 -3.95 -1.24
C PHE A 39 -10.40 -4.04 -0.70
N PHE A 40 -9.95 -3.07 0.10
CA PHE A 40 -8.67 -3.15 0.80
C PHE A 40 -8.58 -4.40 1.70
N ARG A 41 -9.64 -4.71 2.44
CA ARG A 41 -9.69 -5.92 3.29
C ARG A 41 -9.61 -7.20 2.46
N LEU A 42 -10.28 -7.23 1.31
CA LEU A 42 -10.24 -8.36 0.39
C LEU A 42 -8.84 -8.55 -0.21
N LEU A 43 -8.14 -7.47 -0.59
CA LEU A 43 -6.75 -7.55 -1.03
C LEU A 43 -5.82 -8.11 0.05
N LEU A 44 -5.97 -7.68 1.30
CA LEU A 44 -5.17 -8.22 2.40
C LEU A 44 -5.50 -9.69 2.70
N LEU A 45 -6.74 -10.10 2.50
CA LEU A 45 -7.12 -11.51 2.62
C LEU A 45 -6.45 -12.33 1.51
N LEU A 46 -6.51 -11.85 0.27
CA LEU A 46 -5.88 -12.49 -0.88
C LEU A 46 -4.36 -12.60 -0.70
N GLU A 47 -3.68 -11.54 -0.25
CA GLU A 47 -2.25 -11.55 0.03
C GLU A 47 -1.88 -12.62 1.07
N ARG A 48 -2.68 -12.79 2.13
CA ARG A 48 -2.47 -13.84 3.13
C ARG A 48 -2.67 -15.23 2.55
N THR A 49 -3.74 -15.43 1.77
CA THR A 49 -4.05 -16.71 1.16
C THR A 49 -2.96 -17.13 0.18
N ILE A 50 -2.45 -16.20 -0.64
CA ILE A 50 -1.34 -16.45 -1.57
C ILE A 50 -0.08 -16.80 -0.79
N ASN A 51 0.27 -16.02 0.24
CA ASN A 51 1.46 -16.28 1.05
C ASN A 51 1.38 -17.61 1.81
N TYR A 52 0.18 -18.06 2.21
CA TYR A 52 -0.01 -19.35 2.87
C TYR A 52 0.20 -20.54 1.91
N HIS A 53 -0.29 -20.44 0.68
CA HIS A 53 -0.19 -21.53 -0.31
C HIS A 53 1.12 -21.54 -1.11
N SER A 54 1.79 -20.39 -1.21
CA SER A 54 3.09 -20.28 -1.86
C SER A 54 4.17 -20.91 -0.98
N ARG A 55 4.38 -22.23 -1.14
CA ARG A 55 5.44 -23.00 -0.44
C ARG A 55 6.87 -22.51 -0.74
N LEU A 56 7.03 -21.66 -1.75
CA LEU A 56 8.28 -21.00 -2.11
C LEU A 56 8.27 -19.62 -1.47
N GLY A 57 9.04 -19.43 -0.39
CA GLY A 57 9.06 -18.25 0.48
C GLY A 57 9.45 -16.90 -0.13
N GLN A 58 9.06 -16.60 -1.37
CA GLN A 58 9.07 -15.26 -1.92
C GLN A 58 7.93 -14.44 -1.31
N ARG A 59 8.20 -13.91 -0.13
CA ARG A 59 7.41 -12.82 0.45
C ARG A 59 7.24 -11.74 -0.62
N GLN A 60 6.01 -11.42 -1.00
CA GLN A 60 5.77 -10.41 -2.03
C GLN A 60 6.52 -9.11 -1.67
N SER A 61 7.32 -8.62 -2.62
CA SER A 61 8.08 -7.39 -2.41
C SER A 61 7.11 -6.21 -2.27
N GLU A 62 7.46 -5.20 -1.46
CA GLU A 62 6.59 -4.02 -1.29
C GLU A 62 6.35 -3.26 -2.60
N ILE A 63 7.27 -3.40 -3.57
CA ILE A 63 7.09 -2.83 -4.90
C ILE A 63 5.88 -3.47 -5.58
N HIS A 64 5.64 -4.78 -5.40
CA HIS A 64 4.42 -5.41 -5.90
C HIS A 64 3.17 -4.88 -5.20
N TYR A 65 3.25 -4.54 -3.90
CA TYR A 65 2.12 -3.96 -3.18
C TYR A 65 1.77 -2.55 -3.67
N ILE A 66 2.77 -1.68 -3.85
CA ILE A 66 2.54 -0.32 -4.37
C ILE A 66 1.97 -0.39 -5.79
N LYS A 67 2.50 -1.27 -6.65
CA LYS A 67 1.96 -1.51 -7.99
C LYS A 67 0.52 -2.00 -7.95
N GLY A 68 0.21 -2.96 -7.08
CA GLY A 68 -1.16 -3.47 -6.89
C GLY A 68 -2.12 -2.40 -6.36
N THR A 69 -1.63 -1.52 -5.48
CA THR A 69 -2.40 -0.38 -4.97
C THR A 69 -2.69 0.64 -6.08
N LEU A 70 -1.69 0.98 -6.90
CA LEU A 70 -1.86 1.88 -8.03
C LEU A 70 -2.84 1.30 -9.06
N ALA A 71 -2.71 0.02 -9.37
CA ALA A 71 -3.64 -0.70 -10.26
C ALA A 71 -5.07 -0.69 -9.70
N SER A 72 -5.22 -0.87 -8.37
CA SER A 72 -6.53 -0.78 -7.70
C SER A 72 -7.13 0.62 -7.81
N GLY A 73 -6.32 1.65 -7.55
CA GLY A 73 -6.73 3.04 -7.70
C GLY A 73 -7.15 3.40 -9.12
N LEU A 74 -6.39 2.94 -10.13
CA LEU A 74 -6.75 3.06 -11.54
C LEU A 74 -8.09 2.37 -11.84
N GLY A 75 -8.34 1.19 -11.28
CA GLY A 75 -9.63 0.51 -11.41
C GLY A 75 -10.80 1.32 -10.85
N PHE A 76 -10.64 1.93 -9.67
CA PHE A 76 -11.64 2.86 -9.12
C PHE A 76 -11.83 4.11 -9.99
N GLY A 77 -10.75 4.70 -10.47
CA GLY A 77 -10.78 5.90 -11.32
C GLY A 77 -11.47 5.65 -12.66
N VAL A 78 -11.08 4.58 -13.38
CA VAL A 78 -11.71 4.19 -14.65
C VAL A 78 -13.18 3.84 -14.43
N GLY A 79 -13.51 3.11 -13.36
CA GLY A 79 -14.89 2.78 -13.03
C GLY A 79 -15.75 4.03 -12.78
N TYR A 80 -15.19 5.07 -12.16
CA TYR A 80 -15.87 6.35 -11.95
C TYR A 80 -16.11 7.08 -13.28
N VAL A 81 -15.04 7.25 -14.08
CA VAL A 81 -15.10 7.93 -15.39
C VAL A 81 -16.15 7.29 -16.28
N LEU A 82 -16.18 5.95 -16.34
CA LEU A 82 -17.13 5.20 -17.15
C LEU A 82 -18.57 5.53 -16.75
N VAL A 83 -18.91 5.44 -15.46
CA VAL A 83 -20.29 5.72 -15.01
C VAL A 83 -20.71 7.16 -15.29
N MET A 84 -19.84 8.12 -15.00
CA MET A 84 -20.17 9.54 -15.19
C MET A 84 -20.34 9.93 -16.65
N ASN A 85 -19.58 9.30 -17.56
CA ASN A 85 -19.57 9.68 -18.96
C ASN A 85 -20.55 8.87 -19.82
N THR A 86 -20.91 7.64 -19.46
CA THR A 86 -21.67 6.75 -20.36
C THR A 86 -22.99 7.35 -20.83
N GLY A 87 -23.78 7.95 -19.94
CA GLY A 87 -25.07 8.55 -20.30
C GLY A 87 -24.96 9.86 -21.10
N LEU A 88 -23.83 10.57 -20.99
CA LEU A 88 -23.58 11.81 -21.72
C LEU A 88 -22.94 11.56 -23.09
N LEU A 89 -22.07 10.55 -23.20
CA LEU A 89 -21.45 10.17 -24.47
C LEU A 89 -22.47 9.72 -25.52
N THR A 90 -23.53 9.04 -25.11
CA THR A 90 -24.61 8.65 -26.04
C THR A 90 -25.36 9.86 -26.58
N LYS A 91 -25.52 10.91 -25.77
CA LYS A 91 -26.13 12.18 -26.19
C LYS A 91 -25.18 13.02 -27.05
N ALA A 92 -23.89 12.96 -26.77
CA ALA A 92 -22.85 13.67 -27.53
C ALA A 92 -22.69 13.17 -28.98
N ALA A 93 -23.15 11.94 -29.28
CA ALA A 93 -23.15 11.40 -30.64
C ALA A 93 -24.21 12.04 -31.54
N GLY A 94 -25.17 12.77 -30.98
CA GLY A 94 -26.16 13.52 -31.74
C GLY A 94 -25.58 14.81 -32.35
N PRO A 95 -26.25 15.41 -33.34
CA PRO A 95 -25.79 16.64 -34.00
C PRO A 95 -25.96 17.92 -33.15
N GLY A 96 -26.57 17.82 -31.96
CA GLY A 96 -26.86 18.96 -31.08
C GLY A 96 -25.84 19.08 -29.95
N ASP A 97 -25.47 20.32 -29.62
CA ASP A 97 -24.67 20.62 -28.43
C ASP A 97 -25.55 20.97 -27.24
N LEU A 98 -25.09 20.63 -26.03
CA LEU A 98 -25.76 20.98 -24.78
C LEU A 98 -24.89 22.01 -24.06
N GLU A 99 -25.40 23.23 -23.93
CA GLU A 99 -24.73 24.27 -23.14
C GLU A 99 -24.89 23.99 -21.64
N ALA A 100 -23.80 24.13 -20.89
CA ALA A 100 -23.86 24.07 -19.44
C ALA A 100 -24.40 25.40 -18.89
N SER A 101 -25.38 25.34 -17.99
CA SER A 101 -25.90 26.54 -17.33
C SER A 101 -24.77 27.29 -16.61
N GLY A 102 -24.67 28.60 -16.83
CA GLY A 102 -23.65 29.42 -16.19
C GLY A 102 -22.24 29.27 -16.76
N CYS A 103 -22.09 28.64 -17.93
CA CYS A 103 -20.79 28.43 -18.55
C CYS A 103 -20.76 28.65 -20.06
N SER A 104 -19.65 29.16 -20.59
CA SER A 104 -19.44 29.34 -22.03
C SER A 104 -18.94 28.08 -22.76
N MET A 105 -18.81 26.95 -22.06
CA MET A 105 -18.33 25.69 -22.63
C MET A 105 -19.45 24.67 -22.71
N SER A 106 -19.35 23.74 -23.66
CA SER A 106 -20.30 22.64 -23.77
C SER A 106 -20.29 21.76 -22.52
N LEU A 107 -21.46 21.23 -22.18
CA LEU A 107 -21.66 20.30 -21.08
C LEU A 107 -20.77 19.06 -21.24
N PHE A 108 -20.54 18.61 -22.48
CA PHE A 108 -19.69 17.46 -22.78
C PHE A 108 -18.22 17.71 -22.42
N VAL A 109 -17.69 18.89 -22.72
CA VAL A 109 -16.32 19.27 -22.38
C VAL A 109 -16.17 19.43 -20.87
N LEU A 110 -17.11 20.14 -20.23
CA LEU A 110 -17.12 20.31 -18.77
C LEU A 110 -17.16 18.96 -18.04
N ASN A 111 -18.04 18.06 -18.46
CA ASN A 111 -18.16 16.74 -17.86
C ASN A 111 -16.91 15.88 -18.10
N SER A 112 -16.26 16.01 -19.26
CA SER A 112 -15.00 15.31 -19.55
C SER A 112 -13.87 15.72 -18.59
N PHE A 113 -13.74 17.03 -18.32
CA PHE A 113 -12.77 17.52 -17.33
C PHE A 113 -13.10 17.04 -15.92
N ASN A 114 -14.37 17.14 -15.49
CA ASN A 114 -14.79 16.65 -14.18
C ASN A 114 -14.51 15.15 -14.03
N ALA A 115 -14.89 14.34 -15.02
CA ALA A 115 -14.64 12.90 -15.01
C ALA A 115 -13.14 12.58 -14.90
N GLN A 116 -12.29 13.26 -15.67
CA GLN A 116 -10.84 13.07 -15.60
C GLN A 116 -10.28 13.41 -14.21
N ILE A 117 -10.68 14.55 -13.64
CA ILE A 117 -10.21 15.00 -12.31
C ILE A 117 -10.61 14.00 -11.23
N PHE A 118 -11.89 13.61 -11.18
CA PHE A 118 -12.35 12.62 -10.21
C PHE A 118 -11.77 11.22 -10.45
N GLY A 119 -11.49 10.86 -11.70
CA GLY A 119 -10.77 9.64 -12.05
C GLY A 119 -9.41 9.61 -11.37
N LEU A 120 -8.61 10.68 -11.54
CA LEU A 120 -7.28 10.80 -10.94
C LEU A 120 -7.32 10.93 -9.40
N LEU A 121 -8.27 11.69 -8.86
CA LEU A 121 -8.50 11.78 -7.42
C LEU A 121 -8.80 10.41 -6.81
N ASN A 122 -9.62 9.57 -7.48
CA ASN A 122 -9.87 8.20 -7.03
C ASN A 122 -8.60 7.34 -6.99
N VAL A 123 -7.68 7.52 -7.93
CA VAL A 123 -6.36 6.88 -7.87
C VAL A 123 -5.60 7.35 -6.63
N ALA A 124 -5.51 8.65 -6.43
CA ALA A 124 -4.75 9.25 -5.34
C ALA A 124 -5.32 8.90 -3.95
N TRP A 125 -6.64 8.97 -3.75
CA TRP A 125 -7.30 8.55 -2.51
C TRP A 125 -7.09 7.08 -2.22
N THR A 126 -7.19 6.21 -3.24
CA THR A 126 -6.94 4.76 -3.07
C THR A 126 -5.50 4.50 -2.65
N MET A 127 -4.53 5.18 -3.30
CA MET A 127 -3.12 5.11 -2.94
C MET A 127 -2.86 5.51 -1.49
N ILE A 128 -3.37 6.68 -1.07
CA ILE A 128 -3.23 7.18 0.31
C ILE A 128 -3.85 6.18 1.28
N MET A 129 -5.09 5.76 1.04
CA MET A 129 -5.83 4.90 1.95
C MET A 129 -5.13 3.54 2.13
N PHE A 130 -4.71 2.89 1.06
CA PHE A 130 -4.18 1.53 1.12
C PHE A 130 -2.79 1.51 1.78
N ILE A 131 -1.91 2.44 1.40
CA ILE A 131 -0.57 2.55 2.00
C ILE A 131 -0.68 2.83 3.50
N VAL A 132 -1.54 3.78 3.90
CA VAL A 132 -1.69 4.18 5.30
C VAL A 132 -2.36 3.07 6.13
N LEU A 133 -3.40 2.41 5.62
CA LEU A 133 -4.07 1.31 6.31
C LEU A 133 -3.18 0.08 6.44
N LYS A 134 -2.33 -0.21 5.44
CA LYS A 134 -1.34 -1.29 5.54
C LYS A 134 -0.34 -0.97 6.66
N GLN A 135 0.22 0.24 6.69
CA GLN A 135 1.15 0.67 7.73
C GLN A 135 0.55 0.54 9.13
N HIS A 136 -0.72 0.95 9.32
CA HIS A 136 -1.41 0.88 10.60
C HIS A 136 -1.50 -0.56 11.14
N LYS A 137 -1.60 -1.55 10.27
CA LYS A 137 -1.74 -2.96 10.66
C LYS A 137 -0.42 -3.60 11.12
N TYR A 138 0.72 -3.17 10.55
CA TYR A 138 2.03 -3.79 10.81
C TYR A 138 2.85 -3.08 11.90
N LYS A 139 2.67 -1.76 12.11
CA LYS A 139 3.36 -1.01 13.17
C LYS A 139 2.59 -1.08 14.50
N TYR A 140 2.74 -2.21 15.20
CA TYR A 140 2.13 -2.45 16.52
C TYR A 140 3.11 -2.05 17.62
N GLY A 141 3.20 -0.76 17.98
CA GLY A 141 4.10 -0.36 19.08
C GLY A 141 4.06 1.08 19.57
N GLN A 142 3.83 2.07 18.70
CA GLN A 142 3.99 3.49 19.10
C GLN A 142 2.72 4.33 18.91
N THR A 143 2.22 4.89 20.01
CA THR A 143 0.94 5.62 20.10
C THR A 143 0.90 6.89 19.24
N ARG A 144 2.03 7.61 19.09
CA ARG A 144 2.13 8.83 18.26
C ARG A 144 1.99 8.54 16.75
N GLU A 145 2.59 7.47 16.26
CA GLU A 145 2.52 7.12 14.83
C GLU A 145 1.10 6.74 14.40
N LYS A 146 0.32 6.10 15.29
CA LYS A 146 -1.08 5.76 15.03
C LYS A 146 -1.95 6.99 14.80
N GLN A 147 -1.73 8.09 15.53
CA GLN A 147 -2.51 9.33 15.34
C GLN A 147 -2.23 9.98 13.99
N ILE A 148 -0.96 10.01 13.56
CA ILE A 148 -0.56 10.57 12.26
C ILE A 148 -1.17 9.75 11.11
N LEU A 149 -1.21 8.43 11.23
CA LEU A 149 -1.83 7.55 10.21
C LEU A 149 -3.34 7.78 10.14
N LYS A 150 -4.03 7.91 11.28
CA LYS A 150 -5.46 8.23 11.31
C LYS A 150 -5.75 9.58 10.63
N LEU A 151 -4.93 10.60 10.89
CA LEU A 151 -5.09 11.92 10.28
C LEU A 151 -5.01 11.85 8.75
N LYS A 152 -4.08 11.08 8.17
CA LYS A 152 -3.95 10.92 6.71
C LYS A 152 -5.19 10.28 6.08
N VAL A 153 -5.80 9.29 6.74
CA VAL A 153 -7.06 8.68 6.26
C VAL A 153 -8.21 9.69 6.33
N ILE A 154 -8.30 10.45 7.43
CA ILE A 154 -9.32 11.50 7.59
C ILE A 154 -9.18 12.57 6.51
N ILE A 155 -7.96 13.01 6.20
CA ILE A 155 -7.71 13.98 5.10
C ILE A 155 -8.21 13.43 3.76
N SER A 156 -7.99 12.14 3.48
CA SER A 156 -8.51 11.51 2.26
C SER A 156 -10.04 11.50 2.21
N LEU A 157 -10.71 11.19 3.33
CA LEU A 157 -12.17 11.20 3.43
C LEU A 157 -12.76 12.61 3.27
N VAL A 158 -12.20 13.58 4.00
CA VAL A 158 -12.65 14.98 3.97
C VAL A 158 -12.42 15.59 2.59
N SER A 159 -11.29 15.30 1.94
CA SER A 159 -11.03 15.80 0.59
C SER A 159 -11.96 15.19 -0.47
N HIS A 160 -12.37 13.92 -0.33
CA HIS A 160 -13.37 13.35 -1.22
C HIS A 160 -14.74 14.01 -1.04
N PHE A 161 -15.19 14.17 0.20
CA PHE A 161 -16.44 14.88 0.47
C PHE A 161 -16.38 16.33 -0.03
N ALA A 162 -15.27 17.03 0.23
CA ALA A 162 -15.07 18.40 -0.26
C ALA A 162 -15.10 18.49 -1.79
N ALA A 163 -14.47 17.55 -2.51
CA ALA A 163 -14.55 17.48 -3.97
C ALA A 163 -16.01 17.37 -4.45
N SER A 164 -16.82 16.53 -3.80
CA SER A 164 -18.24 16.38 -4.12
C SER A 164 -19.08 17.61 -3.77
N CYS A 165 -18.71 18.38 -2.75
CA CYS A 165 -19.37 19.65 -2.45
C CYS A 165 -18.97 20.75 -3.45
N ILE A 166 -17.70 20.80 -3.89
CA ILE A 166 -17.23 21.78 -4.88
C ILE A 166 -18.02 21.66 -6.19
N THR A 167 -18.44 20.44 -6.58
CA THR A 167 -19.27 20.26 -7.79
C THR A 167 -20.68 20.88 -7.70
N MET A 168 -21.12 21.32 -6.52
CA MET A 168 -22.40 22.04 -6.37
C MET A 168 -22.28 23.54 -6.64
N ILE A 169 -21.07 24.07 -6.83
CA ILE A 169 -20.87 25.49 -7.14
C ILE A 169 -21.30 25.73 -8.60
N ASP A 170 -22.23 26.67 -8.78
CA ASP A 170 -22.86 26.98 -10.08
C ASP A 170 -21.87 27.56 -11.10
N ASN A 171 -20.77 28.15 -10.64
CA ASN A 171 -19.74 28.71 -11.52
C ASN A 171 -18.74 27.64 -11.98
N CYS A 172 -18.85 27.23 -13.24
CA CYS A 172 -18.00 26.20 -13.84
C CYS A 172 -16.48 26.49 -13.75
N THR A 173 -16.06 27.75 -13.96
CA THR A 173 -14.65 28.14 -13.94
C THR A 173 -14.08 28.02 -12.53
N VAL A 174 -14.81 28.52 -11.53
CA VAL A 174 -14.40 28.41 -10.12
C VAL A 174 -14.37 26.95 -9.69
N THR A 175 -15.38 26.16 -10.05
CA THR A 175 -15.46 24.73 -9.76
C THR A 175 -14.26 23.97 -10.33
N LEU A 176 -13.93 24.17 -11.61
CA LEU A 176 -12.78 23.51 -12.23
C LEU A 176 -11.46 23.92 -11.59
N ILE A 177 -11.24 25.22 -11.32
CA ILE A 177 -10.02 25.70 -10.67
C ILE A 177 -9.85 25.05 -9.29
N LEU A 178 -10.89 25.05 -8.47
CA LEU A 178 -10.85 24.45 -7.13
C LEU A 178 -10.60 22.93 -7.19
N LEU A 179 -11.24 22.23 -8.13
CA LEU A 179 -11.03 20.79 -8.33
C LEU A 179 -9.60 20.48 -8.80
N TYR A 180 -9.02 21.28 -9.69
CA TYR A 180 -7.62 21.11 -10.12
C TYR A 180 -6.63 21.38 -8.99
N LEU A 181 -6.83 22.43 -8.19
CA LEU A 181 -6.00 22.71 -7.02
C LEU A 181 -6.06 21.56 -6.00
N LEU A 182 -7.27 21.04 -5.75
CA LEU A 182 -7.47 19.86 -4.90
C LEU A 182 -6.76 18.64 -5.47
N LEU A 183 -6.88 18.38 -6.78
CA LEU A 183 -6.20 17.28 -7.46
C LEU A 183 -4.68 17.36 -7.28
N ILE A 184 -4.07 18.53 -7.54
CA ILE A 184 -2.63 18.72 -7.38
C ILE A 184 -2.23 18.46 -5.92
N CYS A 185 -2.95 19.03 -4.95
CA CYS A 185 -2.67 18.86 -3.53
C CYS A 185 -2.71 17.38 -3.10
N ILE A 186 -3.77 16.65 -3.48
CA ILE A 186 -3.96 15.25 -3.10
C ILE A 186 -2.98 14.33 -3.84
N CYS A 187 -2.67 14.60 -5.12
CA CYS A 187 -1.64 13.88 -5.85
C CYS A 187 -0.25 14.07 -5.23
N THR A 188 0.13 15.30 -4.90
CA THR A 188 1.40 15.58 -4.21
C THR A 188 1.46 14.88 -2.86
N LEU A 189 0.37 14.87 -2.10
CA LEU A 189 0.28 14.13 -0.84
C LEU A 189 0.44 12.61 -1.05
N ALA A 190 -0.22 12.03 -2.05
CA ALA A 190 -0.12 10.61 -2.39
C ALA A 190 1.31 10.22 -2.77
N VAL A 191 1.96 11.04 -3.60
CA VAL A 191 3.37 10.88 -3.99
C VAL A 191 4.26 10.97 -2.75
N TYR A 192 4.10 12.01 -1.92
CA TYR A 192 4.87 12.19 -0.70
C TYR A 192 4.75 11.00 0.27
N ILE A 193 3.53 10.49 0.48
CA ILE A 193 3.29 9.30 1.32
C ILE A 193 3.95 8.06 0.74
N THR A 194 3.87 7.88 -0.58
CA THR A 194 4.47 6.72 -1.28
C THR A 194 5.99 6.76 -1.18
N PHE A 195 6.63 7.90 -1.45
CA PHE A 195 8.09 8.06 -1.34
C PHE A 195 8.57 7.95 0.10
N GLY A 196 7.85 8.56 1.06
CA GLY A 196 8.17 8.43 2.48
C GLY A 196 8.12 6.97 2.96
N HIS A 197 7.16 6.19 2.44
CA HIS A 197 7.08 4.76 2.72
C HIS A 197 8.27 3.97 2.16
N ILE A 198 8.70 4.27 0.93
CA ILE A 198 9.85 3.62 0.29
C ILE A 198 11.14 3.95 1.05
N LYS A 199 11.36 5.23 1.39
CA LYS A 199 12.58 5.69 2.08
C LYS A 199 12.71 5.09 3.48
N GLY A 200 11.67 5.16 4.30
CA GLY A 200 11.72 4.66 5.68
C GLY A 200 12.06 3.16 5.77
N LYS A 201 11.69 2.38 4.75
CA LYS A 201 12.02 0.95 4.70
C LYS A 201 13.43 0.65 4.20
N LYS A 202 13.98 1.50 3.32
CA LYS A 202 15.39 1.43 2.90
C LYS A 202 16.30 1.66 4.10
N ASP A 203 15.94 2.63 4.95
CA ASP A 203 16.68 2.94 6.16
C ASP A 203 16.63 1.76 7.16
N GLU A 204 15.45 1.19 7.42
CA GLU A 204 15.28 -0.01 8.26
C GLU A 204 16.10 -1.20 7.76
N PHE A 205 16.11 -1.44 6.45
CA PHE A 205 16.89 -2.53 5.85
C PHE A 205 18.40 -2.30 5.99
N SER A 206 18.87 -1.05 5.83
CA SER A 206 20.27 -0.68 6.03
C SER A 206 20.70 -0.93 7.47
N THR A 207 19.87 -0.57 8.46
CA THR A 207 20.15 -0.82 9.88
C THR A 207 20.21 -2.31 10.20
N ILE A 208 19.27 -3.12 9.70
CA ILE A 208 19.26 -4.58 9.93
C ILE A 208 20.50 -5.24 9.34
N ILE A 209 20.93 -4.84 8.14
CA ILE A 209 22.16 -5.35 7.51
C ILE A 209 23.37 -4.98 8.37
N GLN A 210 23.46 -3.72 8.79
CA GLN A 210 24.58 -3.21 9.56
C GLN A 210 24.69 -3.87 10.95
N ASP A 211 23.56 -4.22 11.58
CA ASP A 211 23.55 -4.89 12.89
C ASP A 211 23.77 -6.41 12.81
N ARG A 212 23.22 -7.09 11.78
CA ARG A 212 23.31 -8.57 11.69
C ARG A 212 24.60 -9.09 11.08
N ILE A 213 25.24 -8.36 10.17
CA ILE A 213 26.50 -8.79 9.55
C ILE A 213 27.62 -8.98 10.58
N PRO A 214 27.90 -8.04 11.51
CA PRO A 214 28.99 -8.20 12.48
C PRO A 214 28.74 -9.35 13.47
N LEU A 215 27.49 -9.59 13.88
CA LEU A 215 27.13 -10.72 14.74
C LEU A 215 27.43 -12.07 14.05
N ARG A 216 27.06 -12.20 12.77
CA ARG A 216 27.29 -13.44 12.02
C ARG A 216 28.77 -13.70 11.74
N ILE A 217 29.56 -12.65 11.53
CA ILE A 217 31.03 -12.77 11.36
C ILE A 217 31.69 -13.19 12.67
N ASN A 218 31.25 -12.66 13.82
CA ASN A 218 31.77 -13.05 15.12
C ASN A 218 31.45 -14.50 15.47
N ASP A 219 30.24 -15.00 15.15
CA ASP A 219 29.88 -16.40 15.34
C ASP A 219 30.69 -17.36 14.46
N LEU A 220 30.98 -16.96 13.21
CA LEU A 220 31.82 -17.77 12.31
C LEU A 220 33.28 -17.81 12.79
N ASN A 221 33.79 -16.70 13.34
CA ASN A 221 35.15 -16.62 13.87
C ASN A 221 35.31 -17.38 15.20
N SER A 222 34.31 -17.35 16.08
CA SER A 222 34.32 -18.13 17.33
C SER A 222 34.27 -19.64 17.05
N GLY A 223 33.46 -20.07 16.08
CA GLY A 223 33.39 -21.46 15.61
C GLY A 223 34.71 -21.96 15.01
N LYS A 224 35.39 -21.13 14.21
CA LYS A 224 36.72 -21.46 13.66
C LYS A 224 37.77 -21.62 14.77
N LYS A 225 37.83 -20.68 15.74
CA LYS A 225 38.77 -20.78 16.88
C LYS A 225 38.55 -22.03 17.72
N SER A 226 37.29 -22.43 17.93
CA SER A 226 36.95 -23.65 18.67
C SER A 226 37.44 -24.92 17.93
N LYS A 227 37.21 -25.00 16.61
CA LYS A 227 37.71 -26.12 15.79
C LYS A 227 39.24 -26.20 15.77
N GLU A 228 39.92 -25.06 15.69
CA GLU A 228 41.37 -25.00 15.67
C GLU A 228 41.99 -25.44 17.02
N LYS A 229 41.36 -25.04 18.13
CA LYS A 229 41.76 -25.46 19.49
C LYS A 229 41.57 -26.96 19.70
N ASN A 230 40.43 -27.52 19.26
CA ASN A 230 40.21 -28.97 19.32
C ASN A 230 41.23 -29.75 18.48
N LYS A 231 41.54 -29.28 17.26
CA LYS A 231 42.53 -29.93 16.39
C LYS A 231 43.95 -29.89 16.96
N LYS A 232 44.29 -28.86 17.73
CA LYS A 232 45.58 -28.75 18.44
C LYS A 232 45.66 -29.73 19.62
N ASN A 233 44.60 -29.80 20.44
CA ASN A 233 44.52 -30.74 21.56
C ASN A 233 44.54 -32.21 21.10
N GLU A 234 43.94 -32.52 19.95
CA GLU A 234 43.93 -33.87 19.38
C GLU A 234 45.34 -34.29 18.91
N LYS A 235 46.10 -33.36 18.31
CA LYS A 235 47.51 -33.60 17.93
C LYS A 235 48.42 -33.81 19.14
N GLU A 236 48.24 -33.06 20.24
CA GLU A 236 49.00 -33.27 21.47
C GLU A 236 48.73 -34.64 22.09
N LYS A 237 47.45 -35.08 22.15
CA LYS A 237 47.10 -36.43 22.62
C LYS A 237 47.71 -37.57 21.80
N VAL A 238 47.85 -37.40 20.47
CA VAL A 238 48.50 -38.41 19.61
C VAL A 238 50.00 -38.46 19.88
N LYS A 239 50.65 -37.31 20.10
CA LYS A 239 52.09 -37.23 20.37
C LYS A 239 52.45 -37.90 21.70
N GLU A 240 51.68 -37.64 22.75
CA GLU A 240 51.86 -38.22 24.08
C GLU A 240 51.70 -39.76 24.09
N LYS A 241 50.77 -40.29 23.27
CA LYS A 241 50.61 -41.74 23.07
C LYS A 241 51.76 -42.39 22.30
N THR A 242 52.45 -41.63 21.45
CA THR A 242 53.57 -42.17 20.65
C THR A 242 54.83 -42.26 21.51
N ASP A 243 55.07 -41.25 22.35
CA ASP A 243 56.21 -41.20 23.26
C ASP A 243 56.08 -42.22 24.42
N SER A 244 54.85 -42.55 24.87
CA SER A 244 54.64 -43.60 25.88
C SER A 244 54.78 -45.03 25.35
N SER A 245 54.88 -45.21 24.03
CA SER A 245 54.99 -46.54 23.39
C SER A 245 56.43 -46.92 23.03
N SER A 246 57.40 -46.01 23.15
CA SER A 246 58.82 -46.29 22.88
C SER A 246 59.62 -46.71 24.13
N SER A 247 58.97 -46.87 25.30
CA SER A 247 59.64 -47.20 26.57
C SER A 247 59.45 -48.66 27.03
N THR A 248 58.91 -49.55 26.19
CA THR A 248 58.57 -50.94 26.61
C THR A 248 59.31 -52.04 25.83
N THR A 249 60.47 -51.76 25.24
CA THR A 249 61.29 -52.76 24.53
C THR A 249 62.76 -52.71 24.91
N VAL A 250 63.08 -52.76 26.21
CA VAL A 250 64.44 -53.12 26.69
C VAL A 250 64.33 -53.80 28.06
N SER A 251 64.06 -55.11 28.09
CA SER A 251 64.45 -56.00 29.20
C SER A 251 63.92 -57.43 28.97
N GLU A 252 64.55 -58.21 28.09
CA GLU A 252 64.45 -59.68 28.14
C GLU A 252 65.67 -60.31 27.44
N SER A 253 66.81 -60.26 28.12
CA SER A 253 67.98 -61.07 27.80
C SER A 253 68.85 -61.20 29.06
N GLU A 254 68.58 -62.19 29.91
CA GLU A 254 69.54 -62.83 30.83
C GLU A 254 68.83 -63.88 31.69
N SER A 255 69.01 -65.17 31.40
CA SER A 255 69.38 -66.21 32.39
C SER A 255 69.26 -67.63 31.78
N ASN A 256 70.40 -68.33 31.84
CA ASN A 256 70.68 -69.78 31.87
C ASN A 256 69.51 -70.77 31.98
#